data_AF-A0A524IRN7-F1
#
_entry.id   AF-A0A524IRN7-F1
#
_cell.length_a   1.000
_cell.length_b   1.000
_cell.length_c   1.000
_cell.angle_alpha   90.00
_cell.angle_beta   90.00
_cell.angle_gamma   90.00
#
_symmetry.space_group_name_H-M   'P 1'
#
loop_
_entity.id
_entity.type
_entity.pdbx_description
1 polymer ?
#
loop_
_entity_poly.entity_id
_entity_poly.type
_entity_poly.pdbx_seq_one_letter_code
_entity_poly.pdbx_strand_id
1 'polypeptide(L)'
;MPHSNNFQHGPYSRSNPGERVSYPTFEAGPSIDSPAWKQVMAQVGTQLSRSNVKGVLFLNGHPFSDLFGAARLDEVGGLKRGYSRGISGLESLLALLRPATNGIGRGADPIHPPLINDPSTHEALDHLAHEVGNFTTAYVRTFEQGLCQEGTDSIPCERYVWSSVNHHLGRVEAAMAFIEFLQLWGTKRSLSNDDRVLLVAHGHAGQVLALLSNLVTSGESEARPRIFELLAKYWEACPQKERSVKQLEVLYQLLSEHRLLGGASVDMVTLGTPVRYGWDTDGFGRLLHVVNHRMIRADGKRWLSKMELPQTAWEMPYQTGGDYVQQLAVAGTDAMPDTPEMEQANIDFREIFEPYDGFERWLECTRRTTRCPKDGQCVLVEYGVQAIEEDPRQHLYGHGCYTQSRGMLFLAGEIAKGLYP
;
A
#
# COMPACT_ATOMS: atom_id res chain seq x y z
N MET A 1 -3.53 -31.24 -5.62
CA MET A 1 -2.77 -30.02 -5.97
C MET A 1 -2.41 -29.40 -4.64
N PRO A 2 -1.14 -29.11 -4.32
CA PRO A 2 -0.85 -28.37 -3.09
C PRO A 2 -1.67 -27.07 -3.14
N HIS A 3 -2.43 -26.80 -2.08
CA HIS A 3 -3.28 -25.60 -2.01
C HIS A 3 -2.41 -24.38 -2.28
N SER A 4 -2.84 -23.50 -3.19
CA SER A 4 -2.04 -22.35 -3.61
C SER A 4 -1.79 -21.44 -2.40
N ASN A 5 -0.52 -21.22 -2.05
CA ASN A 5 -0.17 -20.25 -1.03
C ASN A 5 -0.43 -18.83 -1.60
N ASN A 6 -1.63 -18.30 -1.35
CA ASN A 6 -2.06 -17.00 -1.86
C ASN A 6 -1.31 -15.81 -1.22
N PHE A 7 -0.57 -16.04 -0.13
CA PHE A 7 0.31 -15.04 0.47
C PHE A 7 1.59 -14.80 -0.32
N GLN A 8 1.99 -15.75 -1.18
CA GLN A 8 3.18 -15.58 -2.01
C GLN A 8 3.02 -14.37 -2.92
N HIS A 9 4.17 -13.79 -3.29
CA HIS A 9 4.17 -12.60 -4.12
C HIS A 9 3.28 -12.75 -5.37
N GLY A 10 2.64 -11.66 -5.79
CA GLY A 10 1.84 -11.63 -7.01
C GLY A 10 2.67 -12.10 -8.22
N PRO A 11 2.06 -12.78 -9.20
CA PRO A 11 2.77 -13.14 -10.42
C PRO A 11 3.10 -11.86 -11.21
N TYR A 12 4.40 -11.60 -11.45
CA TYR A 12 4.89 -10.52 -12.29
C TYR A 12 4.66 -10.81 -13.78
N SER A 13 3.39 -10.91 -14.14
CA SER A 13 2.96 -11.23 -15.50
C SER A 13 3.12 -10.03 -16.41
N ARG A 14 3.59 -10.29 -17.63
CA ARG A 14 3.64 -9.32 -18.73
C ARG A 14 2.40 -9.38 -19.62
N SER A 15 1.50 -10.33 -19.35
CA SER A 15 0.28 -10.52 -20.13
C SER A 15 -0.60 -9.28 -20.09
N ASN A 16 -1.35 -9.06 -21.16
CA ASN A 16 -2.31 -7.97 -21.23
C ASN A 16 -3.41 -8.18 -20.18
N PRO A 17 -3.65 -7.22 -19.26
CA PRO A 17 -4.71 -7.33 -18.26
C PRO A 17 -6.13 -7.25 -18.83
N GLY A 18 -6.30 -6.94 -20.12
CA GLY A 18 -7.60 -6.92 -20.80
C GLY A 18 -8.50 -5.82 -20.27
N GLU A 19 -9.77 -6.16 -20.02
CA GLU A 19 -10.78 -5.21 -19.52
C GLU A 19 -10.58 -4.81 -18.05
N ARG A 20 -9.64 -5.44 -17.33
CA ARG A 20 -9.32 -5.08 -15.94
C ARG A 20 -8.55 -3.77 -15.79
N VAL A 21 -8.14 -3.14 -16.90
CA VAL A 21 -7.34 -1.92 -16.86
C VAL A 21 -8.02 -0.76 -17.58
N SER A 22 -7.99 0.42 -16.97
CA SER A 22 -8.37 1.69 -17.59
C SER A 22 -7.21 2.69 -17.57
N TYR A 23 -7.28 3.70 -18.43
CA TYR A 23 -6.19 4.66 -18.68
C TYR A 23 -6.68 6.13 -18.64
N PRO A 24 -7.22 6.62 -17.52
CA PRO A 24 -7.64 8.00 -17.43
C PRO A 24 -6.45 8.97 -17.40
N THR A 25 -6.67 10.19 -17.88
CA THR A 25 -5.78 11.33 -17.60
C THR A 25 -6.32 12.04 -16.36
N PHE A 26 -5.43 12.46 -15.47
CA PHE A 26 -5.82 13.18 -14.28
C PHE A 26 -6.42 14.54 -14.63
N GLU A 27 -7.64 14.77 -14.14
CA GLU A 27 -8.32 16.06 -14.18
C GLU A 27 -8.76 16.40 -12.75
N ALA A 28 -8.28 17.53 -12.21
CA ALA A 28 -8.58 17.92 -10.83
C ALA A 28 -10.07 18.20 -10.60
N GLY A 29 -10.81 18.53 -11.66
CA GLY A 29 -12.21 18.93 -11.58
C GLY A 29 -12.40 20.33 -10.96
N PRO A 30 -13.60 20.64 -10.46
CA PRO A 30 -13.88 21.88 -9.75
C PRO A 30 -13.02 22.05 -8.50
N SER A 31 -12.74 23.31 -8.12
CA SER A 31 -11.96 23.60 -6.91
C SER A 31 -12.66 23.07 -5.67
N ILE A 32 -11.87 22.56 -4.72
CA ILE A 32 -12.35 22.06 -3.42
C ILE A 32 -13.26 23.10 -2.75
N ASP A 33 -14.30 22.61 -2.09
CA ASP A 33 -15.35 23.41 -1.42
C ASP A 33 -16.21 24.31 -2.31
N SER A 34 -15.95 24.38 -3.62
CA SER A 34 -16.86 25.06 -4.55
C SER A 34 -18.23 24.36 -4.57
N PRO A 35 -19.33 25.08 -4.92
CA PRO A 35 -20.65 24.46 -5.06
C PRO A 35 -20.65 23.26 -6.03
N ALA A 36 -19.90 23.36 -7.14
CA ALA A 36 -19.78 22.27 -8.11
C ALA A 36 -19.03 21.06 -7.53
N TRP A 37 -17.95 21.29 -6.77
CA TRP A 37 -17.22 20.20 -6.09
C TRP A 37 -18.11 19.49 -5.07
N LYS A 38 -18.83 20.25 -4.23
CA LYS A 38 -19.75 19.70 -3.22
C LYS A 38 -20.85 18.87 -3.86
N GLN A 39 -21.41 19.35 -4.99
CA GLN A 39 -22.43 18.62 -5.72
C GLN A 39 -21.93 17.26 -6.21
N VAL A 40 -20.73 17.20 -6.83
CA VAL A 40 -20.20 15.93 -7.36
C VAL A 40 -19.75 15.00 -6.22
N MET A 41 -19.13 15.52 -5.16
CA MET A 41 -18.79 14.69 -3.99
C MET A 41 -20.03 14.12 -3.30
N ALA A 42 -21.11 14.89 -3.17
CA ALA A 42 -22.37 14.39 -2.60
C ALA A 42 -23.02 13.30 -3.48
N GLN A 43 -22.84 13.35 -4.80
CA GLN A 43 -23.26 12.27 -5.70
C GLN A 43 -22.45 10.99 -5.45
N VAL A 44 -21.14 11.12 -5.25
CA VAL A 44 -20.30 9.99 -4.81
C VAL A 44 -20.78 9.44 -3.47
N GLY A 45 -21.02 10.31 -2.48
CA GLY A 45 -21.58 9.92 -1.18
C GLY A 45 -22.88 9.14 -1.32
N THR A 46 -23.81 9.62 -2.16
CA THR A 46 -25.07 8.92 -2.46
C THR A 46 -24.83 7.52 -3.05
N GLN A 47 -23.88 7.38 -3.97
CA GLN A 47 -23.56 6.10 -4.60
C GLN A 47 -22.95 5.10 -3.61
N LEU A 48 -22.07 5.59 -2.72
CA LEU A 48 -21.51 4.81 -1.60
C LEU A 48 -22.61 4.38 -0.62
N SER A 49 -23.49 5.29 -0.19
CA SER A 49 -24.60 5.00 0.73
C SER A 49 -25.57 3.98 0.13
N ARG A 50 -25.92 4.09 -1.17
CA ARG A 50 -26.76 3.11 -1.88
C ARG A 50 -26.14 1.72 -1.95
N SER A 51 -24.82 1.65 -1.86
CA SER A 51 -24.07 0.39 -1.80
C SER A 51 -23.84 -0.10 -0.37
N ASN A 52 -24.51 0.49 0.63
CA ASN A 52 -24.36 0.19 2.05
C ASN A 52 -22.93 0.42 2.60
N VAL A 53 -22.17 1.36 2.03
CA VAL A 53 -20.87 1.74 2.62
C VAL A 53 -21.12 2.54 3.91
N LYS A 54 -20.66 2.00 5.05
CA LYS A 54 -20.85 2.56 6.40
C LYS A 54 -19.63 3.26 6.97
N GLY A 55 -18.51 3.27 6.25
CA GLY A 55 -17.33 3.99 6.65
C GLY A 55 -16.20 3.90 5.64
N VAL A 56 -15.38 4.94 5.61
CA VAL A 56 -14.14 5.00 4.83
C VAL A 56 -12.96 5.11 5.78
N LEU A 57 -11.94 4.28 5.59
CA LEU A 57 -10.72 4.33 6.38
C LEU A 57 -9.52 4.57 5.46
N PHE A 58 -8.79 5.65 5.70
CA PHE A 58 -7.56 5.98 5.00
C PHE A 58 -6.36 5.42 5.75
N LEU A 59 -5.50 4.67 5.04
CA LEU A 59 -4.31 4.05 5.58
C LEU A 59 -3.05 4.63 4.93
N ASN A 60 -2.14 5.17 5.74
CA ASN A 60 -0.82 5.58 5.28
C ASN A 60 0.26 5.28 6.31
N GLY A 61 1.52 5.35 5.90
CA GLY A 61 2.67 5.21 6.78
C GLY A 61 3.53 6.47 6.79
N HIS A 62 4.78 6.31 7.18
CA HIS A 62 5.83 7.32 7.07
C HIS A 62 6.28 7.44 5.60
N PRO A 63 6.08 8.60 4.95
CA PRO A 63 6.42 8.76 3.53
C PRO A 63 7.93 8.95 3.28
N PHE A 64 8.71 9.25 4.33
CA PHE A 64 10.14 9.57 4.20
C PHE A 64 11.07 8.52 4.84
N SER A 65 10.62 7.26 4.92
CA SER A 65 11.42 6.13 5.40
C SER A 65 12.12 5.40 4.24
N ASP A 66 12.65 4.19 4.47
CA ASP A 66 13.15 3.33 3.40
C ASP A 66 11.99 2.84 2.50
N LEU A 67 11.62 3.68 1.53
CA LEU A 67 10.54 3.43 0.58
C LEU A 67 10.83 2.26 -0.36
N PHE A 68 12.12 1.99 -0.64
CA PHE A 68 12.52 1.02 -1.64
C PHE A 68 12.99 -0.30 -1.05
N GLY A 69 13.33 -0.37 0.25
CA GLY A 69 13.92 -1.56 0.85
C GLY A 69 15.31 -1.85 0.28
N ALA A 70 16.08 -0.80 -0.01
CA ALA A 70 17.33 -0.90 -0.75
C ALA A 70 18.45 -1.57 0.08
N ALA A 71 18.39 -1.47 1.41
CA ALA A 71 19.38 -2.08 2.30
C ALA A 71 19.52 -3.59 2.06
N ARG A 72 18.41 -4.28 1.80
CA ARG A 72 18.44 -5.72 1.49
C ARG A 72 19.20 -6.05 0.20
N LEU A 73 19.13 -5.18 -0.80
CA LEU A 73 19.86 -5.36 -2.07
C LEU A 73 21.36 -5.31 -1.83
N ASP A 74 21.81 -4.41 -0.97
CA ASP A 74 23.22 -4.27 -0.60
C ASP A 74 23.70 -5.46 0.24
N GLU A 75 22.81 -6.05 1.05
CA GLU A 75 23.18 -7.10 1.98
C GLU A 75 23.08 -8.53 1.44
N VAL A 76 22.19 -8.80 0.47
CA VAL A 76 21.87 -10.16 0.04
C VAL A 76 21.97 -10.35 -1.47
N GLY A 77 22.68 -11.41 -1.85
CA GLY A 77 22.78 -11.88 -3.22
C GLY A 77 23.90 -11.22 -4.03
N GLY A 78 23.56 -10.91 -5.28
CA GLY A 78 24.49 -10.65 -6.37
C GLY A 78 25.38 -9.42 -6.24
N LEU A 79 24.94 -8.37 -5.54
CA LEU A 79 25.72 -7.14 -5.37
C LEU A 79 27.02 -7.41 -4.58
N LYS A 80 26.94 -8.10 -3.44
CA LYS A 80 28.12 -8.57 -2.68
C LYS A 80 28.99 -9.53 -3.49
N ARG A 81 28.39 -10.32 -4.39
CA ARG A 81 29.09 -11.29 -5.27
C ARG A 81 29.58 -10.69 -6.60
N GLY A 82 29.34 -9.40 -6.86
CA GLY A 82 29.78 -8.70 -8.06
C GLY A 82 28.90 -8.90 -9.31
N TYR A 83 27.69 -9.46 -9.22
CA TYR A 83 26.76 -9.59 -10.35
C TYR A 83 26.22 -8.26 -10.88
N SER A 84 26.43 -7.14 -10.17
CA SER A 84 26.21 -5.80 -10.73
C SER A 84 27.29 -5.38 -11.73
N ARG A 85 28.48 -6.00 -11.69
CA ARG A 85 29.62 -5.65 -12.54
C ARG A 85 29.25 -5.90 -14.01
N GLY A 86 29.07 -4.81 -14.76
CA GLY A 86 28.71 -4.84 -16.18
C GLY A 86 27.30 -4.36 -16.51
N ILE A 87 26.46 -4.06 -15.52
CA ILE A 87 25.14 -3.44 -15.77
C ILE A 87 25.29 -1.92 -15.72
N SER A 88 25.31 -1.29 -16.90
CA SER A 88 25.42 0.18 -17.03
C SER A 88 24.33 0.92 -16.24
N GLY A 89 24.70 1.97 -15.49
CA GLY A 89 23.79 2.83 -14.73
C GLY A 89 23.17 2.22 -13.47
N LEU A 90 23.49 0.97 -13.14
CA LEU A 90 22.90 0.30 -11.98
C LEU A 90 23.31 0.96 -10.65
N GLU A 91 24.58 1.33 -10.49
CA GLU A 91 25.04 2.01 -9.26
C GLU A 91 24.35 3.36 -9.07
N SER A 92 24.13 4.10 -10.17
CA SER A 92 23.36 5.35 -10.14
C SER A 92 21.91 5.11 -9.71
N LEU A 93 21.27 4.05 -10.24
CA LEU A 93 19.93 3.68 -9.80
C LEU A 93 19.91 3.32 -8.31
N LEU A 94 20.81 2.45 -7.85
CA LEU A 94 20.86 2.03 -6.45
C LEU A 94 21.10 3.21 -5.49
N ALA A 95 21.90 4.20 -5.89
CA ALA A 95 22.06 5.44 -5.14
C ALA A 95 20.72 6.19 -4.97
N LEU A 96 19.83 6.17 -5.96
CA LEU A 96 18.50 6.78 -5.86
C LEU A 96 17.51 5.96 -5.03
N LEU A 97 17.78 4.67 -4.78
CA LEU A 97 16.93 3.82 -3.94
C LEU A 97 17.33 3.91 -2.46
N ARG A 98 18.62 4.11 -2.16
CA ARG A 98 19.15 4.09 -0.79
C ARG A 98 18.67 5.30 0.03
N PRO A 99 18.17 5.10 1.27
CA PRO A 99 17.77 6.19 2.15
C PRO A 99 18.84 7.26 2.37
N ALA A 100 20.12 6.87 2.38
CA ALA A 100 21.24 7.78 2.61
C ALA A 100 21.49 8.77 1.45
N THR A 101 21.04 8.46 0.22
CA THR A 101 21.40 9.19 -0.99
C THR A 101 20.20 9.56 -1.86
N ASN A 102 19.00 9.07 -1.55
CA ASN A 102 17.79 9.33 -2.34
C ASN A 102 17.16 10.71 -2.11
N GLY A 103 17.67 11.51 -1.18
CA GLY A 103 17.19 12.86 -0.91
C GLY A 103 15.80 12.95 -0.24
N ILE A 104 15.19 11.82 0.12
CA ILE A 104 13.86 11.79 0.73
C ILE A 104 13.97 11.93 2.25
N GLY A 105 14.62 10.97 2.92
CA GLY A 105 14.70 10.94 4.39
C GLY A 105 15.71 11.93 4.95
N ARG A 106 15.41 12.54 6.11
CA ARG A 106 16.36 13.41 6.82
C ARG A 106 16.48 12.92 8.26
N GLY A 107 17.70 12.77 8.77
CA GLY A 107 17.94 12.32 10.15
C GLY A 107 17.47 13.30 11.24
N ALA A 108 17.06 14.51 10.86
CA ALA A 108 16.47 15.51 11.75
C ALA A 108 14.94 15.53 11.70
N ASP A 109 14.30 14.58 11.00
CA ASP A 109 12.85 14.47 10.99
C ASP A 109 12.33 14.17 12.41
N PRO A 110 11.21 14.79 12.84
CA PRO A 110 10.74 14.72 14.23
C PRO A 110 10.13 13.38 14.62
N ILE A 111 9.84 12.53 13.64
CA ILE A 111 9.20 11.23 13.84
C ILE A 111 9.82 10.21 12.88
N HIS A 112 9.99 8.98 13.37
CA HIS A 112 10.56 7.87 12.62
C HIS A 112 9.81 6.57 12.93
N PRO A 113 9.79 5.60 11.99
CA PRO A 113 9.31 4.25 12.29
C PRO A 113 10.07 3.61 13.47
N PRO A 114 9.45 2.68 14.23
CA PRO A 114 8.07 2.24 14.10
C PRO A 114 7.06 3.29 14.58
N LEU A 115 6.05 3.56 13.76
CA LEU A 115 4.96 4.48 14.10
C LEU A 115 3.89 3.82 14.97
N ILE A 116 3.21 4.63 15.79
CA ILE A 116 2.03 4.23 16.58
C ILE A 116 0.81 4.95 16.01
N ASN A 117 -0.34 4.27 15.91
CA ASN A 117 -1.58 4.89 15.45
C ASN A 117 -2.24 5.72 16.57
N ASP A 118 -1.73 6.92 16.81
CA ASP A 118 -2.25 7.85 17.82
C ASP A 118 -2.34 9.31 17.32
N PRO A 119 -3.09 10.19 18.01
CA PRO A 119 -3.23 11.59 17.62
C PRO A 119 -1.90 12.36 17.55
N SER A 120 -0.91 12.04 18.39
CA SER A 120 0.39 12.73 18.35
C SER A 120 1.20 12.39 17.11
N THR A 121 1.22 11.12 16.73
CA THR A 121 1.82 10.65 15.47
C THR A 121 1.09 11.26 14.28
N HIS A 122 -0.23 11.41 14.40
CA HIS A 122 -1.03 12.02 13.37
C HIS A 122 -0.67 13.49 13.12
N GLU A 123 -0.57 14.27 14.18
CA GLU A 123 -0.17 15.68 14.14
C GLU A 123 1.28 15.84 13.64
N ALA A 124 2.20 15.01 14.12
CA ALA A 124 3.60 15.03 13.69
C ALA A 124 3.73 14.76 12.18
N LEU A 125 3.00 13.79 11.63
CA LEU A 125 2.97 13.51 10.20
C LEU A 125 2.33 14.63 9.38
N ASP A 126 1.25 15.24 9.88
CA ASP A 126 0.59 16.35 9.20
C ASP A 126 1.51 17.57 9.09
N HIS A 127 2.33 17.82 10.11
CA HIS A 127 3.37 18.85 10.08
C HIS A 127 4.56 18.48 9.19
N LEU A 128 4.99 17.22 9.22
CA LEU A 128 6.20 16.77 8.52
C LEU A 128 5.99 16.61 7.02
N ALA A 129 4.93 15.91 6.64
CA ALA A 129 4.70 15.45 5.28
C ALA A 129 3.63 16.25 4.54
N HIS A 130 2.83 17.04 5.27
CA HIS A 130 1.60 17.62 4.72
C HIS A 130 0.80 16.53 4.01
N GLU A 131 0.49 16.72 2.72
CA GLU A 131 -0.24 15.75 1.90
C GLU A 131 0.66 14.91 1.00
N VAL A 132 1.96 14.85 1.24
CA VAL A 132 2.91 14.06 0.44
C VAL A 132 3.03 12.65 1.04
N GLY A 133 2.24 11.72 0.52
CA GLY A 133 2.14 10.34 1.05
C GLY A 133 1.48 10.24 2.43
N ASN A 134 0.73 11.27 2.83
CA ASN A 134 0.03 11.34 4.11
C ASN A 134 -1.39 11.90 3.90
N PHE A 135 -2.41 11.19 4.39
CA PHE A 135 -3.79 11.66 4.34
C PHE A 135 -4.03 12.57 5.54
N THR A 136 -3.79 13.88 5.46
CA THR A 136 -3.88 14.75 6.66
C THR A 136 -5.22 14.69 7.37
N THR A 137 -5.26 15.08 8.65
CA THR A 137 -6.52 15.25 9.39
C THR A 137 -7.49 16.19 8.63
N ALA A 138 -6.95 17.22 7.98
CA ALA A 138 -7.73 18.13 7.15
C ALA A 138 -8.28 17.42 5.90
N TYR A 139 -7.45 16.67 5.18
CA TYR A 139 -7.86 15.89 4.01
C TYR A 139 -9.04 14.96 4.34
N VAL A 140 -8.94 14.18 5.42
CA VAL A 140 -9.97 13.20 5.80
C VAL A 140 -11.28 13.89 6.17
N ARG A 141 -11.23 15.02 6.88
CA ARG A 141 -12.42 15.82 7.22
C ARG A 141 -13.07 16.44 5.99
N THR A 142 -12.29 16.99 5.07
CA THR A 142 -12.81 17.54 3.82
C THR A 142 -13.46 16.45 2.96
N PHE A 143 -12.86 15.26 2.90
CA PHE A 143 -13.44 14.12 2.20
C PHE A 143 -14.80 13.74 2.82
N GLU A 144 -14.86 13.56 4.14
CA GLU A 144 -16.10 13.24 4.88
C GLU A 144 -17.20 14.27 4.61
N GLN A 145 -16.89 15.55 4.77
CA GLN A 145 -17.83 16.64 4.54
C GLN A 145 -18.32 16.71 3.09
N GLY A 146 -17.45 16.39 2.13
CA GLY A 146 -17.80 16.33 0.72
C GLY A 146 -18.83 15.24 0.41
N LEU A 147 -18.77 14.08 1.08
CA LEU A 147 -19.72 12.98 0.86
C LEU A 147 -21.13 13.28 1.40
N CYS A 148 -21.25 14.19 2.37
CA CYS A 148 -22.52 14.50 3.00
C CYS A 148 -23.50 15.19 2.04
N GLN A 149 -24.69 14.61 1.88
CA GLN A 149 -25.85 15.29 1.32
C GLN A 149 -26.78 15.77 2.44
N GLU A 150 -27.46 16.90 2.25
CA GLU A 150 -28.51 17.33 3.18
C GLU A 150 -29.59 16.23 3.32
N GLY A 151 -29.79 15.74 4.55
CA GLY A 151 -30.84 14.78 4.88
C GLY A 151 -30.45 13.29 4.72
N THR A 152 -29.20 12.97 4.42
CA THR A 152 -28.70 11.58 4.41
C THR A 152 -27.77 11.31 5.60
N ASP A 153 -27.68 10.06 6.04
CA ASP A 153 -26.69 9.65 7.03
C ASP A 153 -25.27 9.89 6.49
N SER A 154 -24.43 10.55 7.27
CA SER A 154 -23.02 10.77 6.95
C SER A 154 -22.27 9.44 6.90
N ILE A 155 -21.34 9.30 5.94
CA ILE A 155 -20.39 8.17 5.89
C ILE A 155 -19.14 8.59 6.66
N PRO A 156 -18.90 8.08 7.88
CA PRO A 156 -17.76 8.51 8.68
C PRO A 156 -16.44 8.15 8.01
N CYS A 157 -15.51 9.10 7.99
CA CYS A 157 -14.17 8.88 7.47
C CYS A 157 -13.12 8.96 8.59
N GLU A 158 -12.25 7.97 8.67
CA GLU A 158 -11.17 7.92 9.68
C GLU A 158 -9.82 7.68 9.01
N ARG A 159 -8.75 7.85 9.80
CA ARG A 159 -7.38 7.55 9.40
C ARG A 159 -6.73 6.53 10.32
N TYR A 160 -5.95 5.64 9.73
CA TYR A 160 -5.09 4.69 10.42
C TYR A 160 -3.65 4.82 9.90
N VAL A 161 -2.69 4.95 10.82
CA VAL A 161 -1.26 5.00 10.51
C VAL A 161 -0.62 3.68 10.92
N TRP A 162 0.01 2.98 9.97
CA TRP A 162 0.71 1.73 10.24
C TRP A 162 2.18 1.97 10.60
N SER A 163 2.81 0.97 11.23
CA SER A 163 4.16 1.08 11.80
C SER A 163 5.24 1.54 10.82
N SER A 164 5.05 1.32 9.52
CA SER A 164 6.01 1.66 8.46
C SER A 164 7.34 0.90 8.55
N VAL A 165 7.32 -0.23 9.24
CA VAL A 165 8.42 -1.18 9.30
C VAL A 165 8.39 -2.04 8.05
N ASN A 166 9.27 -1.71 7.10
CA ASN A 166 9.26 -2.24 5.74
C ASN A 166 9.98 -3.59 5.58
N HIS A 167 9.80 -4.51 6.53
CA HIS A 167 10.20 -5.91 6.39
C HIS A 167 9.03 -6.87 6.65
N HIS A 168 9.13 -8.14 6.25
CA HIS A 168 8.03 -9.12 6.36
C HIS A 168 7.44 -9.19 7.77
N LEU A 169 8.26 -9.39 8.81
CA LEU A 169 7.78 -9.40 10.21
C LEU A 169 7.03 -8.10 10.56
N GLY A 170 7.57 -6.93 10.22
CA GLY A 170 6.95 -5.64 10.52
C GLY A 170 5.60 -5.45 9.84
N ARG A 171 5.44 -5.94 8.60
CA ARG A 171 4.14 -5.93 7.89
C ARG A 171 3.14 -6.91 8.49
N VAL A 172 3.58 -8.08 8.96
CA VAL A 172 2.73 -9.05 9.67
C VAL A 172 2.23 -8.46 10.99
N GLU A 173 3.12 -7.84 11.78
CA GLU A 173 2.74 -7.18 13.02
C GLU A 173 1.78 -6.01 12.78
N ALA A 174 2.01 -5.23 11.73
CA ALA A 174 1.09 -4.18 11.31
C ALA A 174 -0.28 -4.73 10.92
N ALA A 175 -0.35 -5.89 10.23
CA ALA A 175 -1.61 -6.53 9.91
C ALA A 175 -2.37 -6.99 11.16
N MET A 176 -1.69 -7.56 12.16
CA MET A 176 -2.32 -7.93 13.44
C MET A 176 -2.86 -6.71 14.19
N ALA A 177 -2.05 -5.66 14.34
CA ALA A 177 -2.48 -4.41 14.97
C ALA A 177 -3.65 -3.76 14.21
N PHE A 178 -3.67 -3.89 12.89
CA PHE A 178 -4.76 -3.38 12.07
C PHE A 178 -6.06 -4.19 12.23
N ILE A 179 -5.98 -5.52 12.34
CA ILE A 179 -7.14 -6.38 12.62
C ILE A 179 -7.76 -6.03 13.99
N GLU A 180 -6.93 -5.80 15.01
CA GLU A 180 -7.40 -5.35 16.33
C GLU A 180 -8.13 -4.00 16.24
N PHE A 181 -7.55 -3.05 15.52
CA PHE A 181 -8.18 -1.77 15.26
C PHE A 181 -9.52 -1.93 14.56
N LEU A 182 -9.58 -2.73 13.48
CA LEU A 182 -10.80 -2.98 12.71
C LEU A 182 -11.88 -3.61 13.59
N GLN A 183 -11.54 -4.54 14.48
CA GLN A 183 -12.51 -5.15 15.38
C GLN A 183 -13.17 -4.12 16.29
N LEU A 184 -12.38 -3.21 16.88
CA LEU A 184 -12.88 -2.11 17.71
C LEU A 184 -13.69 -1.11 16.88
N TRP A 185 -13.20 -0.78 15.69
CA TRP A 185 -13.82 0.17 14.77
C TRP A 185 -15.20 -0.31 14.29
N GLY A 186 -15.32 -1.60 13.92
CA GLY A 186 -16.57 -2.21 13.53
C GLY A 186 -17.57 -2.34 14.68
N THR A 187 -17.09 -2.69 15.89
CA THR A 187 -17.94 -2.77 17.09
C THR A 187 -18.56 -1.40 17.42
N LYS A 188 -17.76 -0.32 17.39
CA LYS A 188 -18.23 1.05 17.62
C LYS A 188 -19.30 1.51 16.61
N ARG A 189 -19.30 0.92 15.42
CA ARG A 189 -20.21 1.24 14.32
C ARG A 189 -21.40 0.30 14.20
N SER A 190 -21.44 -0.75 15.01
CA SER A 190 -22.49 -1.78 14.94
C SER A 190 -22.64 -2.36 13.54
N LEU A 191 -21.52 -2.62 12.86
CA LEU A 191 -21.50 -3.20 11.52
C LEU A 191 -22.11 -4.61 11.52
N SER A 192 -22.78 -4.94 10.42
CA SER A 192 -23.38 -6.24 10.13
C SER A 192 -22.91 -6.78 8.77
N ASN A 193 -23.33 -8.00 8.44
CA ASN A 193 -22.99 -8.67 7.17
C ASN A 193 -23.60 -8.00 5.92
N ASP A 194 -24.61 -7.14 6.08
CA ASP A 194 -25.20 -6.36 4.98
C ASP A 194 -24.43 -5.05 4.69
N ASP A 195 -23.49 -4.70 5.57
CA ASP A 195 -22.72 -3.47 5.48
C ASP A 195 -21.44 -3.65 4.68
N ARG A 196 -20.93 -2.53 4.16
CA ARG A 196 -19.63 -2.43 3.51
C ARG A 196 -18.76 -1.39 4.18
N VAL A 197 -17.46 -1.61 4.15
CA VAL A 197 -16.47 -0.61 4.54
C VAL A 197 -15.44 -0.45 3.44
N LEU A 198 -14.96 0.77 3.23
CA LEU A 198 -13.98 1.10 2.20
C LEU A 198 -12.63 1.41 2.85
N LEU A 199 -11.60 0.64 2.51
CA LEU A 199 -10.23 0.87 2.94
C LEU A 199 -9.41 1.48 1.80
N VAL A 200 -8.80 2.64 2.02
CA VAL A 200 -7.99 3.34 1.02
C VAL A 200 -6.54 3.41 1.51
N ALA A 201 -5.64 2.62 0.93
CA ALA A 201 -4.26 2.50 1.37
C ALA A 201 -3.26 3.13 0.40
N HIS A 202 -2.34 3.95 0.91
CA HIS A 202 -1.26 4.54 0.14
C HIS A 202 0.06 3.77 0.29
N GLY A 203 0.75 3.56 -0.83
CA GLY A 203 2.07 2.95 -0.88
C GLY A 203 2.13 1.56 -0.24
N HIS A 204 3.07 1.38 0.68
CA HIS A 204 3.29 0.11 1.37
C HIS A 204 2.14 -0.29 2.31
N ALA A 205 1.23 0.62 2.68
CA ALA A 205 0.04 0.25 3.44
C ALA A 205 -0.86 -0.74 2.66
N GLY A 206 -0.82 -0.72 1.32
CA GLY A 206 -1.53 -1.72 0.52
C GLY A 206 -0.97 -3.14 0.67
N GLN A 207 0.29 -3.31 1.09
CA GLN A 207 0.82 -4.64 1.44
C GLN A 207 0.18 -5.17 2.73
N VAL A 208 -0.14 -4.28 3.68
CA VAL A 208 -0.88 -4.65 4.90
C VAL A 208 -2.30 -5.09 4.52
N LEU A 209 -2.94 -4.42 3.56
CA LEU A 209 -4.23 -4.86 3.03
C LEU A 209 -4.17 -6.19 2.27
N ALA A 210 -3.10 -6.43 1.50
CA ALA A 210 -2.89 -7.73 0.86
C ALA A 210 -2.77 -8.86 1.89
N LEU A 211 -1.98 -8.65 2.96
CA LEU A 211 -1.91 -9.59 4.08
C LEU A 211 -3.27 -9.76 4.77
N LEU A 212 -4.00 -8.66 5.01
CA LEU A 212 -5.34 -8.70 5.59
C LEU A 212 -6.26 -9.62 4.76
N SER A 213 -6.31 -9.46 3.44
CA SER A 213 -7.16 -10.29 2.57
C SER A 213 -6.88 -11.78 2.76
N ASN A 214 -5.61 -12.19 2.80
CA ASN A 214 -5.24 -13.58 2.99
C ASN A 214 -5.49 -14.10 4.43
N LEU A 215 -5.52 -13.21 5.43
CA LEU A 215 -5.77 -13.57 6.83
C LEU A 215 -7.27 -13.73 7.12
N VAL A 216 -8.13 -12.94 6.47
CA VAL A 216 -9.58 -12.91 6.71
C VAL A 216 -10.38 -13.84 5.78
N THR A 217 -9.74 -14.37 4.73
CA THR A 217 -10.38 -15.26 3.76
C THR A 217 -11.13 -16.43 4.42
N SER A 218 -12.25 -16.81 3.83
CA SER A 218 -13.06 -17.95 4.27
C SER A 218 -12.49 -19.30 3.83
N GLY A 219 -11.59 -19.31 2.84
CA GLY A 219 -10.94 -20.52 2.36
C GLY A 219 -9.95 -21.12 3.37
N GLU A 220 -9.78 -22.44 3.31
CA GLU A 220 -8.71 -23.13 4.04
C GLU A 220 -7.34 -22.63 3.56
N SER A 221 -6.46 -22.32 4.50
CA SER A 221 -5.12 -21.81 4.20
C SER A 221 -4.09 -22.44 5.13
N GLU A 222 -3.16 -23.21 4.58
CA GLU A 222 -2.04 -23.80 5.34
C GLU A 222 -1.07 -22.73 5.88
N ALA A 223 -0.99 -21.60 5.20
CA ALA A 223 -0.11 -20.50 5.58
C ALA A 223 -0.62 -19.72 6.80
N ARG A 224 -1.95 -19.62 7.00
CA ARG A 224 -2.53 -18.82 8.09
C ARG A 224 -2.14 -19.37 9.47
N PRO A 225 -2.33 -20.67 9.83
CA PRO A 225 -1.86 -21.21 11.10
C PRO A 225 -0.35 -21.02 11.28
N ARG A 226 0.43 -21.22 10.21
CA ARG A 226 1.88 -21.08 10.23
C ARG A 226 2.33 -19.65 10.56
N ILE A 227 1.65 -18.63 10.02
CA ILE A 227 1.93 -17.22 10.34
C ILE A 227 1.75 -16.96 11.85
N PHE A 228 0.66 -17.45 12.44
CA PHE A 228 0.39 -17.28 13.87
C PHE A 228 1.40 -18.03 14.74
N GLU A 229 1.80 -19.25 14.34
CA GLU A 229 2.84 -20.03 15.02
C GLU A 229 4.19 -19.28 15.03
N LEU A 230 4.63 -18.79 13.86
CA LEU A 230 5.88 -18.04 13.74
C LEU A 230 5.87 -16.76 14.56
N LEU A 231 4.74 -16.04 14.54
CA LEU A 231 4.59 -14.80 15.29
C LEU A 231 4.57 -15.05 16.81
N ALA A 232 3.87 -16.09 17.27
CA ALA A 232 3.85 -16.50 18.67
C ALA A 232 5.27 -16.84 19.16
N LYS A 233 5.99 -17.68 18.41
CA LYS A 233 7.40 -18.02 18.71
C LYS A 233 8.28 -16.78 18.83
N TYR A 234 8.13 -15.83 17.91
CA TYR A 234 8.87 -14.57 17.96
C TYR A 234 8.49 -13.72 19.19
N TRP A 235 7.20 -13.58 19.52
CA TRP A 235 6.75 -12.80 20.68
C TRP A 235 7.17 -13.42 22.02
N GLU A 236 7.29 -14.75 22.10
CA GLU A 236 7.86 -15.43 23.27
C GLU A 236 9.36 -15.16 23.43
N ALA A 237 10.10 -15.17 22.31
CA ALA A 237 11.53 -14.87 22.30
C ALA A 237 11.84 -13.38 22.55
N CYS A 238 10.93 -12.48 22.17
CA CYS A 238 11.07 -11.03 22.26
C CYS A 238 9.84 -10.40 22.94
N PRO A 239 9.64 -10.61 24.26
CA PRO A 239 8.46 -10.13 24.95
C PRO A 239 8.43 -8.60 25.00
N GLN A 240 7.30 -8.03 24.57
CA GLN A 240 6.97 -6.61 24.71
C GLN A 240 5.66 -6.48 25.46
N LYS A 241 5.49 -5.41 26.25
CA LYS A 241 4.36 -5.24 27.15
C LYS A 241 3.01 -5.17 26.42
N GLU A 242 3.03 -4.66 25.20
CA GLU A 242 1.88 -4.46 24.32
C GLU A 242 1.55 -5.69 23.47
N ARG A 243 2.28 -6.80 23.63
CA ARG A 243 2.15 -8.02 22.83
C ARG A 243 1.90 -9.23 23.73
N SER A 244 0.98 -10.09 23.32
CA SER A 244 0.68 -11.32 24.06
C SER A 244 0.32 -12.46 23.13
N VAL A 245 0.92 -13.64 23.34
CA VAL A 245 0.55 -14.87 22.63
C VAL A 245 -0.94 -15.18 22.82
N LYS A 246 -1.47 -14.91 24.02
CA LYS A 246 -2.90 -15.08 24.31
C LYS A 246 -3.79 -14.16 23.46
N GLN A 247 -3.31 -12.96 23.14
CA GLN A 247 -4.00 -12.04 22.24
C GLN A 247 -3.97 -12.54 20.79
N LEU A 248 -2.86 -13.14 20.34
CA LEU A 248 -2.79 -13.80 19.04
C LEU A 248 -3.79 -14.95 18.93
N GLU A 249 -3.95 -15.77 19.97
CA GLU A 249 -4.95 -16.85 19.99
C GLU A 249 -6.37 -16.31 19.82
N VAL A 250 -6.70 -15.19 20.48
CA VAL A 250 -8.00 -14.51 20.34
C VAL A 250 -8.19 -14.01 18.91
N LEU A 251 -7.17 -13.40 18.30
CA LEU A 251 -7.21 -12.95 16.92
C LEU A 251 -7.37 -14.12 15.95
N TYR A 252 -6.63 -15.20 16.16
CA TYR A 252 -6.72 -16.39 15.33
C TYR A 252 -8.14 -16.97 15.35
N GLN A 253 -8.76 -17.04 16.54
CA GLN A 253 -10.13 -17.51 16.68
C GLN A 253 -11.13 -16.56 16.00
N LEU A 254 -10.97 -15.24 16.17
CA LEU A 254 -11.80 -14.21 15.51
C LEU A 254 -11.81 -14.38 13.98
N LEU A 255 -10.62 -14.58 13.39
CA LEU A 255 -10.46 -14.77 11.95
C LEU A 255 -11.00 -16.12 11.47
N SER A 256 -10.80 -17.18 12.26
CA SER A 256 -11.26 -18.54 11.93
C SER A 256 -12.78 -18.67 11.98
N GLU A 257 -13.45 -17.85 12.80
CA GLU A 257 -14.91 -17.81 12.89
C GLU A 257 -15.54 -16.76 11.94
N HIS A 258 -14.73 -16.08 11.13
CA HIS A 258 -15.17 -15.05 10.18
C HIS A 258 -16.00 -13.92 10.83
N ARG A 259 -15.64 -13.53 12.06
CA ARG A 259 -16.39 -12.54 12.85
C ARG A 259 -15.84 -11.12 12.76
N LEU A 260 -14.76 -10.89 12.02
CA LEU A 260 -14.17 -9.56 11.86
C LEU A 260 -15.21 -8.58 11.29
N LEU A 261 -15.28 -7.37 11.84
CA LEU A 261 -16.21 -6.31 11.41
C LEU A 261 -17.70 -6.72 11.39
N GLY A 262 -18.10 -7.70 12.20
CA GLY A 262 -19.49 -8.19 12.21
C GLY A 262 -19.89 -8.89 10.90
N GLY A 263 -18.91 -9.32 10.09
CA GLY A 263 -19.14 -9.93 8.78
C GLY A 263 -19.31 -8.94 7.63
N ALA A 264 -19.13 -7.63 7.86
CA ALA A 264 -19.22 -6.62 6.82
C ALA A 264 -18.22 -6.88 5.68
N SER A 265 -18.63 -6.58 4.44
CA SER A 265 -17.73 -6.68 3.28
C SER A 265 -16.67 -5.59 3.32
N VAL A 266 -15.42 -5.95 3.03
CA VAL A 266 -14.29 -5.02 3.00
C VAL A 266 -13.91 -4.72 1.55
N ASP A 267 -14.26 -3.54 1.07
CA ASP A 267 -13.82 -3.05 -0.24
C ASP A 267 -12.48 -2.30 -0.07
N MET A 268 -11.55 -2.49 -1.00
CA MET A 268 -10.18 -2.02 -0.88
C MET A 268 -9.75 -1.20 -2.11
N VAL A 269 -9.06 -0.10 -1.84
CA VAL A 269 -8.42 0.76 -2.83
C VAL A 269 -6.96 0.88 -2.44
N THR A 270 -6.07 0.69 -3.41
CA THR A 270 -4.63 0.91 -3.21
C THR A 270 -4.13 2.01 -4.11
N LEU A 271 -3.27 2.87 -3.58
CA LEU A 271 -2.72 4.03 -4.27
C LEU A 271 -1.21 3.88 -4.39
N GLY A 272 -0.74 3.50 -5.58
CA GLY A 272 0.69 3.30 -5.85
C GLY A 272 1.32 2.11 -5.12
N THR A 273 0.54 1.18 -4.58
CA THR A 273 1.08 0.01 -3.89
C THR A 273 1.93 -0.85 -4.84
N PRO A 274 3.20 -1.16 -4.49
CA PRO A 274 4.03 -2.04 -5.30
C PRO A 274 3.38 -3.40 -5.51
N VAL A 275 3.54 -4.03 -6.67
CA VAL A 275 3.07 -5.41 -6.86
C VAL A 275 4.02 -6.32 -6.11
N ARG A 276 3.71 -6.66 -4.86
CA ARG A 276 4.54 -7.53 -4.02
C ARG A 276 3.73 -8.71 -3.50
N TYR A 277 2.90 -8.59 -2.46
CA TYR A 277 2.12 -9.74 -1.97
C TYR A 277 0.94 -10.10 -2.87
N GLY A 278 0.56 -11.38 -2.85
CA GLY A 278 -0.66 -11.88 -3.47
C GLY A 278 -1.90 -11.45 -2.70
N TRP A 279 -3.04 -11.50 -3.39
CA TRP A 279 -4.35 -11.18 -2.84
C TRP A 279 -5.21 -12.43 -2.78
N ASP A 280 -6.04 -12.55 -1.75
CA ASP A 280 -7.05 -13.60 -1.66
C ASP A 280 -8.44 -13.02 -1.93
N THR A 281 -9.07 -13.43 -3.03
CA THR A 281 -10.33 -12.86 -3.51
C THR A 281 -11.52 -13.13 -2.61
N ASP A 282 -11.44 -14.14 -1.74
CA ASP A 282 -12.48 -14.44 -0.76
C ASP A 282 -12.29 -13.61 0.52
N GLY A 283 -11.17 -12.89 0.65
CA GLY A 283 -10.82 -12.03 1.77
C GLY A 283 -11.17 -10.55 1.60
N PHE A 284 -11.77 -10.15 0.49
CA PHE A 284 -12.24 -8.80 0.25
C PHE A 284 -13.51 -8.80 -0.61
N GLY A 285 -14.27 -7.70 -0.57
CA GLY A 285 -15.45 -7.51 -1.41
C GLY A 285 -15.07 -7.10 -2.83
N ARG A 286 -14.45 -5.93 -2.96
CA ARG A 286 -14.01 -5.36 -4.26
C ARG A 286 -12.61 -4.76 -4.12
N LEU A 287 -11.82 -4.79 -5.19
CA LEU A 287 -10.44 -4.31 -5.18
C LEU A 287 -10.13 -3.40 -6.38
N LEU A 288 -9.65 -2.19 -6.09
CA LEU A 288 -9.22 -1.20 -7.06
C LEU A 288 -7.76 -0.79 -6.81
N HIS A 289 -6.94 -0.83 -7.85
CA HIS A 289 -5.57 -0.32 -7.84
C HIS A 289 -5.51 0.97 -8.63
N VAL A 290 -5.10 2.07 -8.01
CA VAL A 290 -4.86 3.35 -8.70
C VAL A 290 -3.35 3.59 -8.73
N VAL A 291 -2.80 3.72 -9.93
CA VAL A 291 -1.36 3.78 -10.15
C VAL A 291 -1.01 4.91 -11.11
N ASN A 292 -0.16 5.83 -10.68
CA ASN A 292 0.39 6.91 -11.48
C ASN A 292 1.34 6.34 -12.54
N HIS A 293 0.92 6.44 -13.79
CA HIS A 293 1.47 5.76 -14.93
C HIS A 293 1.72 6.74 -16.07
N ARG A 294 2.84 6.53 -16.77
CA ARG A 294 3.15 7.23 -18.01
C ARG A 294 3.40 6.27 -19.15
N MET A 295 2.80 6.59 -20.29
CA MET A 295 2.96 5.82 -21.52
C MET A 295 4.27 6.18 -22.23
N ILE A 296 5.38 5.58 -21.81
CA ILE A 296 6.72 5.86 -22.39
C ILE A 296 7.12 4.78 -23.41
N ARG A 297 6.45 3.62 -23.38
CA ARG A 297 6.80 2.49 -24.25
C ARG A 297 6.28 2.70 -25.67
N ALA A 298 7.13 2.45 -26.66
CA ALA A 298 6.75 2.45 -28.08
C ALA A 298 6.20 1.09 -28.58
N ASP A 299 6.30 0.02 -27.78
CA ASP A 299 5.95 -1.36 -28.19
C ASP A 299 4.46 -1.71 -28.03
N GLY A 300 3.60 -0.71 -27.80
CA GLY A 300 2.15 -0.89 -27.65
C GLY A 300 1.70 -1.50 -26.31
N LYS A 301 2.62 -1.90 -25.42
CA LYS A 301 2.28 -2.52 -24.12
C LYS A 301 2.02 -1.46 -23.05
N ARG A 302 0.92 -0.72 -23.20
CA ARG A 302 0.56 0.43 -22.36
C ARG A 302 0.38 0.09 -20.87
N TRP A 303 0.16 -1.16 -20.49
CA TRP A 303 0.03 -1.57 -19.08
C TRP A 303 1.36 -1.80 -18.34
N LEU A 304 2.49 -1.73 -19.06
CA LEU A 304 3.82 -1.96 -18.49
C LEU A 304 4.57 -0.65 -18.31
N SER A 305 5.39 -0.54 -17.27
CA SER A 305 6.40 0.53 -17.20
C SER A 305 7.56 0.29 -18.18
N LYS A 306 8.39 1.33 -18.31
CA LYS A 306 9.72 1.22 -18.89
C LYS A 306 10.72 0.92 -17.76
N MET A 307 11.59 -0.06 -17.96
CA MET A 307 12.75 -0.34 -17.10
C MET A 307 13.96 -0.51 -18.02
N GLU A 308 14.57 0.62 -18.39
CA GLU A 308 15.72 0.66 -19.29
C GLU A 308 16.88 1.36 -18.61
N LEU A 309 17.95 0.61 -18.30
CA LEU A 309 19.18 1.14 -17.73
C LEU A 309 20.13 1.62 -18.84
N PRO A 310 20.84 2.76 -18.68
CA PRO A 310 20.89 3.66 -17.51
C PRO A 310 19.73 4.69 -17.45
N GLN A 311 18.86 4.74 -18.46
CA GLN A 311 17.86 5.79 -18.64
C GLN A 311 16.95 5.98 -17.42
N THR A 312 16.48 4.89 -16.81
CA THR A 312 15.63 4.93 -15.62
C THR A 312 16.25 5.69 -14.45
N ALA A 313 17.58 5.68 -14.31
CA ALA A 313 18.25 6.42 -13.23
C ALA A 313 18.19 7.93 -13.47
N TRP A 314 18.26 8.36 -14.73
CA TRP A 314 18.12 9.77 -15.09
C TRP A 314 16.66 10.24 -15.07
N GLU A 315 15.75 9.37 -15.48
CA GLU A 315 14.31 9.62 -15.56
C GLU A 315 13.63 9.71 -14.18
N MET A 316 14.18 9.01 -13.17
CA MET A 316 13.58 8.88 -11.84
C MET A 316 13.41 10.21 -11.09
N PRO A 317 14.44 11.06 -10.94
CA PRO A 317 14.28 12.38 -10.32
C PRO A 317 13.18 13.24 -10.98
N TYR A 318 13.07 13.19 -12.31
CA TYR A 318 12.07 13.95 -13.08
C TYR A 318 10.70 13.28 -13.16
N GLN A 319 10.50 12.11 -12.53
CA GLN A 319 9.22 11.40 -12.48
C GLN A 319 8.64 11.09 -13.88
N THR A 320 9.50 10.98 -14.90
CA THR A 320 9.03 10.78 -16.28
C THR A 320 8.36 9.43 -16.43
N GLY A 321 8.78 8.43 -15.64
CA GLY A 321 8.20 7.10 -15.45
C GLY A 321 6.83 7.01 -14.75
N GLY A 322 6.34 8.13 -14.19
CA GLY A 322 5.25 8.13 -13.22
C GLY A 322 5.78 7.75 -11.83
N ASP A 323 5.16 6.77 -11.19
CA ASP A 323 5.51 6.32 -9.84
C ASP A 323 6.65 5.29 -9.82
N TYR A 324 7.86 5.69 -9.41
CA TYR A 324 9.02 4.78 -9.32
C TYR A 324 9.04 3.93 -8.06
N VAL A 325 8.40 4.36 -6.96
CA VAL A 325 8.28 3.56 -5.74
C VAL A 325 7.49 2.30 -6.06
N GLN A 326 6.34 2.44 -6.73
CA GLN A 326 5.53 1.31 -7.18
C GLN A 326 6.29 0.36 -8.10
N GLN A 327 7.18 0.89 -8.96
CA GLN A 327 7.93 0.10 -9.94
C GLN A 327 9.12 -0.66 -9.35
N LEU A 328 9.77 -0.11 -8.32
CA LEU A 328 11.08 -0.57 -7.86
C LEU A 328 11.07 -1.19 -6.46
N ALA A 329 10.09 -0.85 -5.61
CA ALA A 329 9.91 -1.45 -4.27
C ALA A 329 9.18 -2.81 -4.35
N VAL A 330 9.62 -3.67 -5.27
CA VAL A 330 9.06 -4.99 -5.58
C VAL A 330 9.80 -6.10 -4.83
N ALA A 331 9.39 -7.35 -5.05
CA ALA A 331 10.09 -8.53 -4.52
C ALA A 331 11.60 -8.45 -4.79
N GLY A 332 12.40 -8.85 -3.80
CA GLY A 332 13.84 -8.75 -3.69
C GLY A 332 14.31 -7.58 -2.82
N THR A 333 13.41 -6.66 -2.48
CA THR A 333 13.68 -5.50 -1.61
C THR A 333 13.08 -5.67 -0.23
N ASP A 334 13.74 -5.14 0.80
CA ASP A 334 13.20 -5.03 2.15
C ASP A 334 14.07 -4.10 3.01
N ALA A 335 13.51 -3.54 4.07
CA ALA A 335 14.32 -3.00 5.15
C ALA A 335 15.03 -4.15 5.87
N MET A 336 16.23 -3.88 6.40
CA MET A 336 16.90 -4.85 7.24
C MET A 336 16.27 -4.85 8.64
N PRO A 337 16.02 -6.01 9.25
CA PRO A 337 15.59 -6.09 10.64
C PRO A 337 16.67 -5.57 11.60
N ASP A 338 16.27 -4.94 12.70
CA ASP A 338 17.20 -4.27 13.62
C ASP A 338 17.91 -5.23 14.60
N THR A 339 17.37 -6.44 14.80
CA THR A 339 17.93 -7.43 15.74
C THR A 339 18.05 -8.82 15.10
N PRO A 340 18.95 -9.69 15.61
CA PRO A 340 19.08 -11.06 15.14
C PRO A 340 17.78 -11.89 15.25
N GLU A 341 17.00 -11.68 16.30
CA GLU A 341 15.72 -12.37 16.51
C GLU A 341 14.68 -11.94 15.47
N MET A 342 14.62 -10.64 15.17
CA MET A 342 13.79 -10.14 14.08
C MET A 342 14.27 -10.66 12.73
N GLU A 343 15.59 -10.72 12.51
CA GLU A 343 16.16 -11.29 11.29
C GLU A 343 15.75 -12.74 11.10
N GLN A 344 15.85 -13.56 12.15
CA GLN A 344 15.44 -14.96 12.10
C GLN A 344 13.94 -15.10 11.83
N ALA A 345 13.08 -14.34 12.52
CA ALA A 345 11.65 -14.35 12.24
C ALA A 345 11.35 -13.90 10.79
N ASN A 346 12.09 -12.91 10.28
CA ASN A 346 11.96 -12.45 8.90
C ASN A 346 12.47 -13.49 7.88
N ILE A 347 13.43 -14.36 8.23
CA ILE A 347 13.79 -15.55 7.45
C ILE A 347 12.60 -16.52 7.43
N ASP A 348 12.06 -16.86 8.59
CA ASP A 348 10.98 -17.85 8.70
C ASP A 348 9.74 -17.41 7.90
N PHE A 349 9.41 -16.10 7.91
CA PHE A 349 8.31 -15.54 7.12
C PHE A 349 8.58 -15.50 5.60
N ARG A 350 9.84 -15.49 5.16
CA ARG A 350 10.17 -15.49 3.71
C ARG A 350 9.70 -16.77 3.03
N GLU A 351 9.76 -17.91 3.71
CA GLU A 351 9.25 -19.17 3.14
C GLU A 351 7.77 -19.08 2.74
N ILE A 352 7.00 -18.24 3.45
CA ILE A 352 5.58 -18.03 3.20
C ILE A 352 5.37 -16.96 2.12
N PHE A 353 6.03 -15.81 2.25
CA PHE A 353 5.72 -14.64 1.41
C PHE A 353 6.57 -14.54 0.14
N GLU A 354 7.85 -14.89 0.25
CA GLU A 354 8.86 -14.55 -0.75
C GLU A 354 10.08 -15.48 -0.67
N PRO A 355 9.95 -16.76 -1.12
CA PRO A 355 10.99 -17.78 -0.92
C PRO A 355 12.28 -17.54 -1.74
N TYR A 356 12.26 -16.58 -2.67
CA TYR A 356 13.40 -16.14 -3.44
C TYR A 356 13.57 -14.63 -3.23
N ASP A 357 14.70 -14.18 -2.68
CA ASP A 357 14.95 -12.79 -2.31
C ASP A 357 16.29 -12.25 -2.88
N GLY A 358 16.57 -10.97 -2.60
CA GLY A 358 17.83 -10.30 -2.95
C GLY A 358 17.89 -9.72 -4.37
N PHE A 359 19.09 -9.29 -4.74
CA PHE A 359 19.34 -8.51 -5.95
C PHE A 359 18.87 -9.19 -7.25
N GLU A 360 19.15 -10.49 -7.42
CA GLU A 360 18.80 -11.24 -8.63
C GLU A 360 17.29 -11.33 -8.81
N ARG A 361 16.57 -11.55 -7.70
CA ARG A 361 15.10 -11.56 -7.70
C ARG A 361 14.56 -10.18 -8.05
N TRP A 362 15.08 -9.14 -7.39
CA TRP A 362 14.68 -7.77 -7.66
C TRP A 362 14.90 -7.38 -9.12
N LEU A 363 16.05 -7.72 -9.70
CA LEU A 363 16.35 -7.44 -11.09
C LEU A 363 15.42 -8.21 -12.04
N GLU A 364 15.06 -9.46 -11.70
CA GLU A 364 14.06 -10.21 -12.46
C GLU A 364 12.69 -9.50 -12.42
N CYS A 365 12.19 -9.18 -11.23
CA CYS A 365 10.88 -8.58 -11.01
C CYS A 365 10.76 -7.19 -11.64
N THR A 366 11.74 -6.31 -11.43
CA THR A 366 11.76 -4.97 -12.03
C THR A 366 11.76 -5.01 -13.56
N ARG A 367 12.50 -5.95 -14.18
CA ARG A 367 12.50 -6.16 -15.64
C ARG A 367 11.18 -6.69 -16.20
N ARG A 368 10.29 -7.23 -15.36
CA ARG A 368 8.92 -7.59 -15.79
C ARG A 368 8.04 -6.36 -15.96
N THR A 369 8.37 -5.23 -15.34
CA THR A 369 7.69 -3.93 -15.52
C THR A 369 6.18 -3.94 -15.22
N THR A 370 5.73 -4.89 -14.40
CA THR A 370 4.31 -5.08 -14.08
C THR A 370 3.80 -3.93 -13.21
N ARG A 371 2.70 -3.31 -13.61
CA ARG A 371 2.03 -2.22 -12.87
C ARG A 371 0.77 -2.67 -12.15
N CYS A 372 0.02 -3.57 -12.79
CA CYS A 372 -1.26 -4.05 -12.26
C CYS A 372 -1.08 -5.42 -11.60
N PRO A 373 -1.57 -5.59 -10.37
CA PRO A 373 -1.76 -6.90 -9.78
C PRO A 373 -2.66 -7.81 -10.64
N LYS A 374 -2.56 -9.12 -10.37
CA LYS A 374 -3.37 -10.14 -11.07
C LYS A 374 -4.85 -9.97 -10.74
N ASP A 375 -5.16 -9.66 -9.50
CA ASP A 375 -6.50 -9.57 -8.95
C ASP A 375 -6.95 -8.11 -8.87
N GLY A 376 -8.27 -7.88 -8.89
CA GLY A 376 -8.85 -6.54 -8.88
C GLY A 376 -8.79 -5.78 -10.22
N GLN A 377 -9.40 -4.60 -10.20
CA GLN A 377 -9.38 -3.61 -11.28
C GLN A 377 -8.17 -2.68 -11.12
N CYS A 378 -7.63 -2.19 -12.23
CA CYS A 378 -6.45 -1.34 -12.27
C CYS A 378 -6.72 -0.06 -13.07
N VAL A 379 -6.40 1.09 -12.48
CA VAL A 379 -6.53 2.40 -13.11
C VAL A 379 -5.12 2.97 -13.24
N LEU A 380 -4.64 3.04 -14.48
CA LEU A 380 -3.34 3.60 -14.81
C LEU A 380 -3.51 5.08 -15.18
N VAL A 381 -3.30 5.95 -14.21
CA VAL A 381 -3.61 7.38 -14.30
C VAL A 381 -2.37 8.18 -14.74
N GLU A 382 -2.51 9.01 -15.76
CA GLU A 382 -1.49 10.01 -16.10
C GLU A 382 -1.68 11.28 -15.26
N TYR A 383 -0.88 11.45 -14.19
CA TYR A 383 -0.97 12.61 -13.29
C TYR A 383 -0.19 13.84 -13.76
N GLY A 384 0.57 13.76 -14.85
CA GLY A 384 1.45 14.84 -15.28
C GLY A 384 2.72 14.95 -14.43
N VAL A 385 3.64 15.85 -14.82
CA VAL A 385 4.87 16.12 -14.03
C VAL A 385 4.47 17.07 -12.91
N GLN A 386 4.88 16.78 -11.67
CA GLN A 386 4.63 17.68 -10.56
C GLN A 386 5.55 18.90 -10.66
N ALA A 387 5.02 20.10 -10.45
CA ALA A 387 5.67 21.38 -10.78
C ALA A 387 6.98 21.68 -10.03
N ILE A 388 7.33 20.89 -9.01
CA ILE A 388 8.57 21.04 -8.24
C ILE A 388 9.42 19.80 -8.49
N GLU A 389 10.07 19.78 -9.65
CA GLU A 389 10.83 18.64 -10.19
C GLU A 389 12.14 18.36 -9.44
N GLU A 390 12.65 19.32 -8.68
CA GLU A 390 14.03 19.28 -8.17
C GLU A 390 14.17 18.62 -6.77
N ASP A 391 13.08 18.44 -6.01
CA ASP A 391 13.12 17.86 -4.66
C ASP A 391 12.36 16.53 -4.59
N PRO A 392 13.06 15.38 -4.62
CA PRO A 392 12.47 14.04 -4.47
C PRO A 392 11.54 13.89 -3.27
N ARG A 393 11.76 14.67 -2.20
CA ARG A 393 10.93 14.62 -1.00
C ARG A 393 9.52 15.18 -1.23
N GLN A 394 9.33 16.09 -2.18
CA GLN A 394 8.02 16.72 -2.43
C GLN A 394 7.10 15.87 -3.30
N HIS A 395 7.67 14.97 -4.08
CA HIS A 395 6.92 14.15 -5.03
C HIS A 395 7.11 12.64 -4.83
N LEU A 396 8.05 12.22 -3.98
CA LEU A 396 8.39 10.83 -3.68
C LEU A 396 8.66 10.01 -4.95
N TYR A 397 9.45 10.54 -5.87
CA TYR A 397 9.66 9.95 -7.20
C TYR A 397 8.36 9.59 -7.94
N GLY A 398 7.36 10.48 -7.85
CA GLY A 398 6.05 10.34 -8.50
C GLY A 398 5.01 9.63 -7.64
N HIS A 399 5.40 9.13 -6.46
CA HIS A 399 4.54 8.39 -5.54
C HIS A 399 3.67 9.29 -4.63
N GLY A 400 4.00 10.58 -4.51
CA GLY A 400 3.31 11.51 -3.62
C GLY A 400 2.00 12.10 -4.18
N CYS A 401 1.65 11.84 -5.45
CA CYS A 401 0.49 12.48 -6.09
C CYS A 401 -0.87 12.05 -5.52
N TYR A 402 -0.99 10.83 -5.00
CA TYR A 402 -2.29 10.22 -4.71
C TYR A 402 -3.00 10.80 -3.48
N THR A 403 -2.25 11.38 -2.56
CA THR A 403 -2.74 11.89 -1.28
C THR A 403 -3.00 13.39 -1.30
N GLN A 404 -2.76 14.04 -2.44
CA GLN A 404 -2.95 15.49 -2.60
C GLN A 404 -4.43 15.81 -2.75
N SER A 405 -4.90 16.82 -2.01
CA SER A 405 -6.29 17.28 -2.01
C SER A 405 -6.81 17.64 -3.42
N ARG A 406 -5.94 18.13 -4.32
CA ARG A 406 -6.33 18.39 -5.73
C ARG A 406 -6.82 17.13 -6.47
N GLY A 407 -6.42 15.94 -6.02
CA GLY A 407 -6.81 14.65 -6.58
C GLY A 407 -8.03 14.02 -5.89
N MET A 408 -8.57 14.65 -4.85
CA MET A 408 -9.59 14.07 -3.99
C MET A 408 -10.87 13.71 -4.75
N LEU A 409 -11.40 14.64 -5.54
CA LEU A 409 -12.61 14.43 -6.32
C LEU A 409 -12.42 13.35 -7.41
N PHE A 410 -11.28 13.41 -8.09
CA PHE A 410 -10.90 12.42 -9.09
C PHE A 410 -10.87 11.01 -8.48
N LEU A 411 -10.17 10.84 -7.34
CA LEU A 411 -10.10 9.57 -6.64
C LEU A 411 -11.49 9.09 -6.20
N ALA A 412 -12.29 9.97 -5.59
CA ALA A 412 -13.65 9.63 -5.17
C ALA A 412 -14.51 9.15 -6.35
N GLY A 413 -14.40 9.82 -7.50
CA GLY A 413 -15.10 9.44 -8.73
C GLY A 413 -14.64 8.10 -9.29
N GLU A 414 -13.33 7.83 -9.33
CA GLU A 414 -12.80 6.54 -9.80
C GLU A 414 -13.17 5.39 -8.84
N ILE A 415 -13.22 5.64 -7.54
CA ILE A 415 -13.72 4.67 -6.55
C ILE A 415 -15.20 4.38 -6.81
N ALA A 416 -16.04 5.42 -6.92
CA ALA A 416 -17.48 5.27 -7.14
C ALA A 416 -17.76 4.48 -8.43
N LYS A 417 -17.13 4.88 -9.53
CA LYS A 417 -17.25 4.25 -10.85
C LYS A 417 -16.69 2.82 -10.89
N GLY A 418 -15.52 2.60 -10.31
CA GLY A 418 -14.81 1.33 -10.39
C GLY A 418 -15.36 0.27 -9.45
N LEU A 419 -15.80 0.68 -8.25
CA LEU A 419 -16.29 -0.23 -7.24
C LEU A 419 -17.81 -0.28 -7.15
N TYR A 420 -18.56 0.78 -7.47
CA TYR A 420 -20.00 0.88 -7.16
C TYR A 420 -20.88 1.29 -8.37
N PRO A 421 -20.76 0.64 -9.54
CA PRO A 421 -21.35 1.10 -10.80
C PRO A 421 -22.88 1.23 -10.81
#